data_AF-A0A838PEL2-F1
#
_entry.id   AF-A0A838PEL2-F1
#
_cell.length_a   1.000
_cell.length_b   1.000
_cell.length_c   1.000
_cell.angle_alpha   90.00
_cell.angle_beta   90.00
_cell.angle_gamma   90.00
#
_symmetry.space_group_name_H-M   'P 1'
#
loop_
_entity.id
_entity.type
_entity.pdbx_description
1 polymer ?
#
loop_
_entity_poly.entity_id
_entity_poly.type
_entity_poly.pdbx_seq_one_letter_code
_entity_poly.pdbx_strand_id
1 'polypeptide(L)'
;MDALCRRFDLWKKVDHIPSLDPRTRKTSGFAPSGWLSQLLFTFTSGGFSLADAERLAQDRVLLDLIGLAKGADQTTLGEFLRAQTKESVLALQQLNAEFVDLSLR
;
A
#
# COMPACT_ATOMS: atom_id res chain seq x y z
N MET A 1 7.38 -10.97 -1.54
CA MET A 1 6.44 -9.91 -1.99
C MET A 1 7.22 -8.71 -2.52
N ASP A 2 8.07 -8.08 -1.71
CA ASP A 2 8.87 -6.90 -2.11
C ASP A 2 9.72 -7.07 -3.39
N ALA A 3 10.49 -8.17 -3.53
CA ALA A 3 11.30 -8.40 -4.74
C ALA A 3 10.49 -8.44 -6.05
N LEU A 4 9.26 -8.96 -5.99
CA LEU A 4 8.34 -9.02 -7.13
C LEU A 4 7.75 -7.64 -7.43
N CYS A 5 7.32 -6.90 -6.39
CA CYS A 5 6.86 -5.52 -6.55
C CYS A 5 7.94 -4.62 -7.15
N ARG A 6 9.21 -4.80 -6.78
CA ARG A 6 10.34 -4.10 -7.39
C ARG A 6 10.57 -4.49 -8.85
N ARG A 7 10.56 -5.80 -9.16
CA ARG A 7 10.78 -6.30 -10.53
C ARG A 7 9.78 -5.74 -11.55
N PHE A 8 8.53 -5.54 -11.15
CA PHE A 8 7.46 -5.08 -12.04
C PHE A 8 7.06 -3.61 -11.80
N ASP A 9 7.85 -2.86 -11.03
CA ASP A 9 7.60 -1.47 -10.64
C ASP A 9 6.20 -1.24 -10.06
N LEU A 10 5.64 -2.23 -9.35
CA LEU A 10 4.25 -2.20 -8.89
C LEU A 10 3.98 -1.02 -7.94
N TRP A 11 4.88 -0.76 -6.99
CA TRP A 11 4.74 0.36 -6.06
C TRP A 11 4.76 1.70 -6.77
N LYS A 12 5.66 1.86 -7.75
CA LYS A 12 5.72 3.05 -8.59
C LYS A 12 4.41 3.23 -9.37
N LYS A 13 3.87 2.17 -9.98
CA LYS A 13 2.59 2.22 -10.70
C LYS A 13 1.44 2.61 -9.78
N VAL A 14 1.37 2.02 -8.58
CA VAL A 14 0.39 2.36 -7.53
C VAL A 14 0.44 3.85 -7.17
N ASP A 15 1.63 4.41 -6.97
CA ASP A 15 1.79 5.84 -6.63
C ASP A 15 1.39 6.80 -7.76
N HIS A 16 1.30 6.30 -9.00
CA HIS A 16 0.87 7.08 -10.15
C HIS A 16 -0.64 6.98 -10.43
N ILE A 17 -1.40 6.17 -9.68
CA ILE A 17 -2.86 6.10 -9.80
C ILE A 17 -3.48 7.28 -9.00
N PRO A 18 -4.02 8.31 -9.65
CA PRO A 18 -4.48 9.51 -8.94
C PRO A 18 -5.65 9.23 -8.00
N SER A 19 -6.54 8.29 -8.38
CA SER A 19 -7.70 7.92 -7.58
C SER A 19 -7.36 7.21 -6.26
N LEU A 20 -6.12 6.71 -6.10
CA LEU A 20 -5.64 6.09 -4.87
C LEU A 20 -4.98 7.08 -3.90
N ASP A 21 -4.63 8.30 -4.34
CA ASP A 21 -3.97 9.28 -3.47
C ASP A 21 -4.99 10.32 -2.98
N PRO A 22 -5.56 10.17 -1.78
CA PRO A 22 -6.53 11.12 -1.24
C PRO A 22 -5.88 12.46 -0.83
N ARG A 23 -4.55 12.60 -0.91
CA ARG A 23 -3.86 13.80 -0.44
C ARG A 23 -3.99 14.92 -1.44
N THR A 24 -4.40 16.08 -0.94
CA THR A 24 -4.31 17.35 -1.66
C THR A 24 -2.86 17.86 -1.72
N ARG A 25 -2.06 17.61 -0.67
CA ARG A 25 -0.64 17.98 -0.58
C ARG A 25 0.26 16.75 -0.57
N LYS A 26 1.00 16.53 -1.66
CA LYS A 26 1.87 15.36 -1.85
C LYS A 26 3.22 15.41 -1.11
N THR A 27 3.60 16.56 -0.54
CA THR A 27 4.86 16.75 0.19
C THR A 27 4.80 16.26 1.64
N SER A 28 3.66 15.73 2.10
CA SER A 28 3.44 15.28 3.47
C SER A 28 2.57 14.02 3.50
N GLY A 29 2.69 13.24 4.57
CA GLY A 29 1.99 11.95 4.69
C GLY A 29 2.62 10.86 3.83
N PHE A 30 1.92 9.74 3.72
CA PHE A 30 2.39 8.56 2.99
C PHE A 30 1.91 8.60 1.54
N ALA A 31 2.71 8.05 0.64
CA ALA A 31 2.24 7.74 -0.71
C ALA A 31 1.29 6.53 -0.69
N PRO A 32 0.43 6.35 -1.72
CA PRO A 32 -0.43 5.18 -1.84
C PRO A 32 0.28 3.83 -1.59
N SER A 33 1.48 3.68 -2.14
CA SER A 33 2.31 2.48 -1.95
C SER A 33 2.64 2.22 -0.50
N GLY A 34 2.81 3.25 0.33
CA GLY A 34 3.17 3.08 1.74
C GLY A 34 2.02 2.61 2.61
N TRP A 35 0.80 3.12 2.39
CA TRP A 35 -0.37 2.58 3.08
C TRP A 35 -0.66 1.15 2.64
N LEU A 36 -0.59 0.88 1.33
CA LEU A 36 -0.88 -0.44 0.78
C LEU A 36 0.17 -1.48 1.19
N SER A 37 1.46 -1.13 1.22
CA SER A 37 2.51 -2.07 1.63
C SER A 37 2.36 -2.45 3.10
N GLN A 38 2.06 -1.50 3.98
CA GLN A 38 1.82 -1.76 5.39
C GLN A 38 0.59 -2.67 5.59
N LEU A 39 -0.55 -2.33 4.96
CA LEU A 39 -1.78 -3.13 5.07
C LEU A 39 -1.59 -4.55 4.51
N LEU A 40 -1.02 -4.67 3.31
CA LEU A 40 -0.80 -5.98 2.68
C LEU A 40 0.14 -6.83 3.51
N PHE A 41 1.23 -6.25 4.01
CA PHE A 41 2.18 -7.01 4.83
C PHE A 41 1.55 -7.45 6.16
N THR A 42 0.79 -6.59 6.83
CA THR A 42 0.04 -6.97 8.04
C THR A 42 -0.93 -8.13 7.77
N PHE A 43 -1.78 -8.01 6.75
CA PHE A 43 -2.81 -9.02 6.49
C PHE A 43 -2.27 -10.33 5.92
N THR A 44 -1.13 -10.29 5.24
CA THR A 44 -0.46 -11.51 4.75
C THR A 44 0.43 -12.18 5.80
N SER A 45 0.71 -11.50 6.91
CA SER A 45 1.53 -12.03 8.02
C SER A 45 0.70 -12.46 9.24
N GLY A 46 -0.63 -12.60 9.09
CA GLY A 46 -1.55 -13.08 10.13
C GLY A 46 -2.19 -11.98 10.99
N GLY A 47 -1.90 -10.71 10.74
CA GLY A 47 -2.68 -9.60 11.31
C GLY A 47 -4.06 -9.51 10.66
N PHE A 48 -5.04 -9.00 11.40
CA PHE A 48 -6.44 -8.94 10.92
C PHE A 48 -7.13 -7.61 11.26
N SER A 49 -6.42 -6.67 11.87
CA SER A 49 -6.95 -5.36 12.25
C SER A 49 -6.00 -4.22 11.90
N LEU A 50 -6.54 -2.99 11.84
CA LEU A 50 -5.71 -1.78 11.70
C LEU A 50 -4.82 -1.54 12.92
N ALA A 51 -5.24 -1.98 14.10
CA ALA A 51 -4.40 -1.97 15.30
C ALA A 51 -3.16 -2.87 15.14
N ASP A 52 -3.28 -4.01 14.45
CA ASP A 52 -2.13 -4.86 14.14
C ASP A 52 -1.19 -4.18 13.13
N ALA A 53 -1.74 -3.45 12.16
CA ALA A 53 -0.94 -2.66 11.23
C ALA A 53 -0.20 -1.52 11.94
N GLU A 54 -0.80 -0.88 12.94
CA GLU A 54 -0.12 0.12 13.76
C GLU A 54 0.95 -0.51 14.67
N ARG A 55 0.71 -1.70 15.23
CA ARG A 55 1.76 -2.44 15.96
C ARG A 55 2.94 -2.75 15.07
N LEU A 56 2.69 -3.12 13.82
CA LEU A 56 3.72 -3.34 12.81
C LEU A 56 4.55 -2.07 12.54
N ALA A 57 3.91 -0.89 12.59
CA ALA A 57 4.59 0.40 12.47
C ALA A 57 5.59 0.70 13.60
N GLN A 58 5.55 -0.05 14.69
CA GLN A 58 6.52 0.08 15.79
C GLN A 58 7.76 -0.82 15.60
N ASP A 59 7.70 -1.78 14.68
CA ASP A 59 8.82 -2.67 14.38
C ASP A 59 9.65 -2.12 13.21
N ARG A 60 10.82 -1.59 13.54
CA ARG A 60 11.72 -0.99 12.56
C ARG A 60 12.25 -1.98 11.53
N VAL A 61 12.48 -3.23 11.90
CA VAL A 61 12.99 -4.26 10.98
C VAL A 61 11.91 -4.59 9.94
N LEU A 62 10.66 -4.70 10.38
CA LEU A 62 9.53 -4.94 9.47
C LEU A 62 9.27 -3.74 8.55
N LEU A 63 9.39 -2.52 9.06
CA LEU A 63 9.28 -1.30 8.26
C LEU A 63 10.37 -1.23 7.17
N ASP A 64 11.63 -1.54 7.53
CA ASP A 64 12.74 -1.59 6.57
C ASP A 64 12.50 -2.66 5.49
N LEU A 65 11.91 -3.81 5.87
CA LEU A 65 11.57 -4.89 4.93
C LEU A 65 10.55 -4.46 3.87
N ILE A 66 9.59 -3.59 4.23
CA ILE A 66 8.57 -3.05 3.31
C ILE A 66 8.95 -1.67 2.74
N GLY A 67 10.17 -1.21 2.98
CA GLY A 67 10.71 0.03 2.41
C GLY A 67 10.11 1.30 3.00
N LEU A 68 9.63 1.27 4.24
CA LEU A 68 9.01 2.41 4.92
C LEU A 68 9.93 2.98 5.99
N ALA A 69 10.13 4.30 5.97
CA ALA A 69 10.86 4.99 7.04
C ALA A 69 10.02 5.17 8.33
N LYS A 70 8.69 5.11 8.20
CA LYS A 70 7.71 5.23 9.28
C LYS A 70 6.46 4.47 8.86
N GLY A 71 5.72 3.87 9.78
CA GLY A 71 4.39 3.36 9.51
C GLY A 71 3.28 4.35 9.89
N ALA A 72 2.13 4.22 9.24
CA ALA A 72 0.92 4.94 9.58
C ALA A 72 0.26 4.32 10.82
N ASP A 73 -0.39 5.15 11.63
CA ASP A 73 -1.24 4.69 12.73
C ASP A 73 -2.60 4.16 12.21
N GLN A 74 -3.37 3.51 13.09
CA GLN A 74 -4.69 2.97 12.75
C GLN A 74 -5.61 4.05 12.17
N THR A 75 -5.58 5.26 12.73
CA THR A 75 -6.47 6.36 12.32
C THR A 75 -6.19 6.77 10.89
N THR A 76 -4.91 7.01 10.57
CA THR A 76 -4.42 7.38 9.23
C THR A 76 -4.75 6.29 8.21
N LEU A 77 -4.53 5.02 8.55
CA LEU A 77 -4.89 3.90 7.68
C LEU A 77 -6.40 3.81 7.44
N GLY A 78 -7.20 4.03 8.50
CA GLY A 78 -8.66 4.04 8.40
C GLY A 78 -9.19 5.18 7.56
N GLU A 79 -8.59 6.37 7.65
CA GLU A 79 -8.93 7.50 6.78
C GLU A 79 -8.60 7.21 5.32
N PHE A 80 -7.41 6.66 5.04
CA PHE A 80 -7.03 6.21 3.70
C PHE A 80 -8.05 5.22 3.13
N LEU A 81 -8.44 4.18 3.89
CA LEU A 81 -9.41 3.18 3.43
C LEU A 81 -10.81 3.77 3.18
N ARG A 82 -11.28 4.69 4.03
CA ARG A 82 -12.58 5.36 3.85
C ARG A 82 -12.59 6.33 2.65
N ALA A 83 -11.44 6.88 2.29
CA ALA A 83 -11.32 7.77 1.14
C ALA A 83 -11.36 7.04 -0.21
N GLN A 84 -11.30 5.70 -0.21
CA GLN A 84 -11.32 4.92 -1.44
C GLN A 84 -12.68 4.96 -2.14
N THR A 85 -12.64 5.00 -3.46
CA THR A 85 -13.83 5.10 -4.31
C THR A 85 -13.95 3.88 -5.21
N LYS A 86 -15.08 3.73 -5.90
CA LYS A 86 -15.23 2.70 -6.93
C LYS A 86 -14.14 2.81 -8.01
N GLU A 87 -13.76 4.03 -8.38
CA GLU A 87 -12.72 4.29 -9.35
C GLU A 87 -11.35 3.79 -8.87
N SER A 88 -11.02 4.03 -7.60
CA SER A 88 -9.73 3.59 -7.04
C SER A 88 -9.65 2.07 -6.95
N VAL A 89 -10.75 1.39 -6.62
CA VAL A 89 -10.85 -0.07 -6.64
C VAL A 89 -10.70 -0.63 -8.06
N LEU A 90 -11.37 -0.04 -9.05
CA LEU A 90 -11.25 -0.46 -10.45
C LEU A 90 -9.83 -0.28 -10.98
N ALA A 91 -9.16 0.83 -10.63
CA ALA A 91 -7.77 1.07 -11.02
C ALA A 91 -6.82 0.02 -10.44
N LEU A 92 -7.00 -0.38 -9.17
CA LEU A 92 -6.23 -1.48 -8.58
C LEU A 92 -6.51 -2.83 -9.24
N GLN A 93 -7.77 -3.13 -9.55
CA GLN A 93 -8.14 -4.36 -10.26
C GLN A 93 -7.49 -4.43 -11.65
N GLN A 94 -7.50 -3.31 -12.38
CA GLN A 94 -6.85 -3.19 -13.67
C GLN A 94 -5.33 -3.41 -13.56
N LEU A 95 -4.67 -2.75 -12.62
CA LEU A 95 -3.23 -2.95 -12.38
C LEU A 95 -2.91 -4.41 -12.04
N ASN A 96 -3.75 -5.05 -11.23
CA ASN A 96 -3.59 -6.47 -10.89
C ASN A 96 -3.75 -7.37 -12.12
N ALA A 97 -4.74 -7.11 -12.98
CA ALA A 97 -4.95 -7.86 -14.22
C ALA A 97 -3.75 -7.72 -15.18
N GLU A 98 -3.23 -6.50 -15.34
CA GLU A 98 -2.02 -6.23 -16.14
C GLU A 98 -0.80 -6.97 -15.59
N PHE A 99 -0.64 -6.99 -14.26
CA PHE A 99 0.44 -7.73 -13.63
C PHE A 99 0.33 -9.24 -13.89
N VAL A 100 -0.86 -9.82 -13.79
CA VAL A 100 -1.08 -11.24 -14.09
C VAL A 100 -0.74 -11.56 -15.54
N ASP A 101 -1.23 -10.77 -16.51
CA ASP A 101 -0.90 -10.95 -17.93
C ASP A 101 0.61 -10.88 -18.20
N LEU A 102 1.30 -9.92 -17.59
CA LEU A 102 2.77 -9.81 -17.69
C LEU A 102 3.51 -10.99 -17.05
N SER A 103 2.97 -11.58 -15.99
CA SER A 103 3.60 -12.70 -15.29
C SER A 103 3.44 -14.05 -16.00
N LEU A 104 2.51 -14.15 -16.95
CA LEU A 104 2.23 -15.34 -17.75
C LEU A 104 3.01 -15.37 -19.09
N ARG A 105 3.81 -14.35 -19.38
CA ARG A 105 4.66 -14.23 -20.58
C ARG A 105 6.12 -14.52 -20.25
#